data_AF-A0A941IVR6-F1
#
_entry.id   AF-A0A941IVR6-F1
#
_cell.length_a   1.000
_cell.length_b   1.000
_cell.length_c   1.000
_cell.angle_alpha   90.00
_cell.angle_beta   90.00
_cell.angle_gamma   90.00
#
_symmetry.space_group_name_H-M   'P 1'
#
loop_
_entity.id
_entity.type
_entity.pdbx_description
1 polymer ?
#
loop_
_entity_poly.entity_id
_entity_poly.type
_entity_poly.pdbx_seq_one_letter_code
_entity_poly.pdbx_strand_id
1 'polypeptide(L)'
;TPPDGRGLGATWHGKLDISSALSQVDTRWDQSLTRLSTHIRLELDDQGREKRMRSRQLLRADVDGPDRWVTIFRRDEPGPPPVITTVAPHRIGKVVESEATGLLVAEVLFDRELTRGESIIVEYTLEHRDPRPSSTELQSTLHVPVREYVLEVRFDP
;
A
#
# COMPACT_ATOMS: atom_id res chain seq x y z
N THR A 1 -19.34 6.53 16.75
CA THR A 1 -18.28 7.48 16.37
C THR A 1 -17.42 6.80 15.33
N PRO A 2 -17.10 7.43 14.18
CA PRO A 2 -16.07 6.86 13.31
C PRO A 2 -14.80 6.68 14.15
N PRO A 3 -14.00 5.63 13.94
CA PRO A 3 -12.67 5.60 14.54
C PRO A 3 -11.93 6.86 14.07
N ASP A 4 -11.28 7.58 14.99
CA ASP A 4 -10.47 8.79 14.76
C ASP A 4 -9.19 8.46 13.95
N GLY A 5 -9.35 7.81 12.80
CA GLY A 5 -8.30 7.57 11.83
C GLY A 5 -7.96 8.88 11.13
N ARG A 6 -6.67 9.20 11.06
CA ARG A 6 -6.19 10.31 10.24
C ARG A 6 -6.11 9.82 8.78
N GLY A 7 -6.65 10.59 7.84
CA GLY A 7 -6.49 10.31 6.40
C GLY A 7 -5.01 10.23 5.99
N LEU A 8 -4.73 9.69 4.80
CA LEU A 8 -3.37 9.32 4.38
C LEU A 8 -2.38 10.48 4.54
N GLY A 9 -2.72 11.68 4.08
CA GLY A 9 -1.84 12.86 4.22
C GLY A 9 -1.43 13.14 5.67
N ALA A 10 -2.36 12.98 6.60
CA ALA A 10 -2.12 13.25 8.01
C ALA A 10 -1.27 12.19 8.74
N THR A 11 -1.23 10.96 8.24
CA THR A 11 -0.37 9.89 8.78
C THR A 11 1.08 10.02 8.35
N TRP A 12 1.32 10.58 7.18
CA TRP A 12 2.67 10.73 6.62
C TRP A 12 3.31 12.10 6.89
N HIS A 13 2.54 13.06 7.43
CA HIS A 13 3.10 14.34 7.89
C HIS A 13 4.30 14.15 8.83
N GLY A 14 5.40 14.84 8.53
CA GLY A 14 6.64 14.79 9.32
C GLY A 14 7.57 13.60 9.03
N LYS A 15 7.14 12.61 8.22
CA LYS A 15 7.99 11.48 7.78
C LYS A 15 8.52 11.68 6.36
N LEU A 16 7.70 12.23 5.47
CA LEU A 16 8.03 12.64 4.10
C LEU A 16 6.89 13.55 3.60
N ASP A 17 7.19 14.59 2.83
CA ASP A 17 6.13 15.33 2.14
C ASP A 17 5.61 14.51 0.95
N ILE A 18 4.50 13.80 1.17
CA ILE A 18 3.81 13.02 0.13
C ILE A 18 2.63 13.78 -0.47
N SER A 19 2.39 15.03 -0.07
CA SER A 19 1.19 15.79 -0.46
C SER A 19 1.07 15.96 -1.98
N SER A 20 2.20 16.22 -2.64
CA SER A 20 2.30 16.34 -4.10
C SER A 20 1.99 15.02 -4.83
N ALA A 21 2.31 13.88 -4.24
CA ALA A 21 1.96 12.58 -4.82
C ALA A 21 0.49 12.23 -4.56
N LEU A 22 -0.02 12.53 -3.36
CA LEU A 22 -1.42 12.29 -3.01
C LEU A 22 -2.39 13.15 -3.81
N SER A 23 -2.04 14.40 -4.13
CA SER A 23 -2.90 15.28 -4.95
C SER A 23 -3.08 14.78 -6.38
N GLN A 24 -2.27 13.82 -6.80
CA GLN A 24 -2.33 13.24 -8.14
C GLN A 24 -3.21 12.01 -8.21
N VAL A 25 -3.52 11.33 -7.11
CA VAL A 25 -4.41 10.16 -7.07
C VAL A 25 -5.74 10.52 -6.42
N ASP A 26 -6.77 9.71 -6.62
CA ASP A 26 -8.07 9.92 -5.99
C ASP A 26 -8.11 9.29 -4.60
N THR A 27 -7.89 10.12 -3.58
CA THR A 27 -7.89 9.71 -2.18
C THR A 27 -9.27 9.83 -1.51
N ARG A 28 -10.36 10.06 -2.25
CA ARG A 28 -11.68 10.36 -1.65
C ARG A 28 -12.19 9.29 -0.68
N TRP A 29 -11.76 8.05 -0.86
CA TRP A 29 -12.19 6.89 -0.06
C TRP A 29 -11.20 6.48 1.04
N ASP A 30 -10.10 7.20 1.22
CA ASP A 30 -9.00 6.78 2.11
C ASP A 30 -9.40 6.62 3.58
N GLN A 31 -10.48 7.28 4.01
CA GLN A 31 -11.06 7.20 5.35
C GLN A 31 -12.41 6.48 5.38
N SER A 32 -12.86 5.94 4.25
CA SER A 32 -14.15 5.26 4.09
C SER A 32 -14.04 3.74 3.95
N LEU A 33 -12.83 3.21 4.14
CA LEU A 33 -12.52 1.79 4.10
C LEU A 33 -11.86 1.37 5.41
N THR A 34 -12.60 0.60 6.21
CA THR A 34 -12.04 -0.04 7.40
C THR A 34 -11.17 -1.23 7.01
N ARG A 35 -9.90 -1.19 7.39
CA ARG A 35 -8.95 -2.28 7.17
C ARG A 35 -9.10 -3.34 8.27
N LEU A 36 -9.64 -4.51 7.91
CA LEU A 36 -9.89 -5.60 8.86
C LEU A 36 -8.65 -6.47 9.05
N SER A 37 -7.94 -6.81 7.98
CA SER A 37 -6.69 -7.58 8.05
C SER A 37 -5.72 -7.11 6.97
N THR A 38 -4.43 -7.17 7.26
CA THR A 38 -3.36 -7.03 6.28
C THR A 38 -2.34 -8.13 6.49
N HIS A 39 -2.07 -8.87 5.41
CA HIS A 39 -0.98 -9.81 5.34
C HIS A 39 0.01 -9.31 4.28
N ILE A 40 1.22 -9.01 4.74
CA ILE A 40 2.36 -8.69 3.88
C ILE A 40 3.30 -9.90 3.87
N ARG A 41 3.73 -10.30 2.67
CA ARG A 41 4.80 -11.28 2.47
C ARG A 41 5.94 -10.64 1.70
N LEU A 42 7.09 -10.50 2.34
CA LEU A 42 8.32 -10.00 1.75
C LEU A 42 9.25 -11.19 1.41
N GLU A 43 9.79 -11.21 0.20
CA GLU A 43 10.81 -12.16 -0.27
C GLU A 43 12.14 -11.42 -0.40
N LEU A 44 13.18 -11.95 0.26
CA LEU A 44 14.57 -11.50 0.11
C LEU A 44 15.32 -12.45 -0.84
N ASP A 45 16.29 -11.92 -1.57
CA ASP A 45 17.24 -12.76 -2.32
C ASP A 45 18.43 -13.22 -1.45
N ASP A 46 19.34 -13.99 -2.05
CA ASP A 46 20.54 -14.57 -1.44
C ASP A 46 21.50 -13.53 -0.83
N GLN A 47 21.36 -12.27 -1.20
CA GLN A 47 22.13 -11.14 -0.67
C GLN A 47 21.33 -10.33 0.37
N GLY A 48 20.17 -10.83 0.82
CA GLY A 48 19.29 -10.14 1.77
C GLY A 48 18.62 -8.90 1.18
N ARG A 49 18.50 -8.81 -0.15
CA ARG A 49 17.86 -7.65 -0.82
C ARG A 49 16.40 -7.95 -1.07
N GLU A 50 15.54 -6.97 -0.86
CA GLU A 50 14.10 -7.09 -1.13
C GLU A 50 13.87 -7.39 -2.61
N LYS A 51 13.28 -8.54 -2.92
CA LYS A 51 12.96 -8.96 -4.28
C LYS A 51 11.52 -8.63 -4.62
N ARG A 52 10.61 -9.02 -3.73
CA ARG A 52 9.17 -8.94 -3.96
C ARG A 52 8.42 -8.77 -2.66
N MET A 53 7.43 -7.89 -2.65
CA MET A 53 6.46 -7.78 -1.57
C MET A 53 5.06 -8.03 -2.09
N ARG A 54 4.35 -9.01 -1.52
CA ARG A 54 2.92 -9.24 -1.78
C ARG A 54 2.10 -8.69 -0.63
N SER A 55 1.05 -7.96 -0.97
CA SER A 55 0.09 -7.42 -0.02
C SER A 55 -1.28 -8.02 -0.29
N ARG A 56 -1.92 -8.49 0.78
CA ARG A 56 -3.30 -8.95 0.78
C ARG A 56 -4.05 -8.28 1.91
N GLN A 57 -5.10 -7.55 1.57
CA GLN A 57 -5.85 -6.73 2.53
C GLN A 57 -7.34 -7.07 2.48
N LEU A 58 -7.94 -7.35 3.63
CA LEU A 58 -9.38 -7.43 3.77
C LEU A 58 -9.91 -6.07 4.22
N LEU A 59 -10.70 -5.43 3.36
CA LEU A 59 -11.29 -4.11 3.60
C LEU A 59 -12.80 -4.24 3.73
N ARG A 60 -13.42 -3.33 4.49
CA ARG A 60 -14.87 -3.13 4.55
C ARG A 60 -15.21 -1.69 4.20
N ALA A 61 -16.21 -1.50 3.34
CA ALA A 61 -16.75 -0.18 3.03
C ALA A 61 -17.60 0.35 4.19
N ASP A 62 -17.28 1.55 4.67
CA ASP A 62 -18.03 2.23 5.74
C ASP A 62 -19.19 3.08 5.21
N VAL A 63 -19.17 3.36 3.90
CA VAL A 63 -20.15 4.13 3.11
C VAL A 63 -20.37 3.45 1.75
N ASP A 64 -21.39 3.87 1.00
CA ASP A 64 -21.60 3.45 -0.38
C ASP A 64 -20.64 4.21 -1.32
N GLY A 65 -20.16 3.54 -2.38
CA GLY A 65 -19.38 4.16 -3.44
C GLY A 65 -17.87 3.84 -3.51
N PRO A 66 -17.16 3.36 -2.47
CA PRO A 66 -15.74 3.03 -2.61
C PRO A 66 -15.48 2.09 -3.79
N ASP A 67 -14.60 2.52 -4.70
CA ASP A 67 -14.29 1.83 -5.97
C ASP A 67 -12.80 1.55 -6.15
N ARG A 68 -11.98 1.97 -5.17
CA ARG A 68 -10.53 1.81 -5.21
C ARG A 68 -9.92 1.87 -3.83
N TRP A 69 -8.67 1.45 -3.79
CA TRP A 69 -7.78 1.57 -2.65
C TRP A 69 -6.49 2.28 -3.06
N VAL A 70 -6.02 3.24 -2.25
CA VAL A 70 -4.74 3.91 -2.47
C VAL A 70 -3.67 3.27 -1.60
N THR A 71 -2.63 2.73 -2.23
CA THR A 71 -1.45 2.18 -1.55
C THR A 71 -0.26 3.12 -1.68
N ILE A 72 0.58 3.13 -0.63
CA ILE A 72 1.79 3.96 -0.54
C ILE A 72 2.93 3.04 -0.13
N PHE A 73 4.02 3.08 -0.88
CA PHE A 73 5.28 2.44 -0.56
C PHE A 73 6.39 3.49 -0.58
N ARG A 74 7.32 3.38 0.36
CA ARG A 74 8.49 4.25 0.46
C ARG A 74 9.70 3.38 0.72
N ARG A 75 10.76 3.59 -0.06
CA ARG A 75 12.10 3.09 0.23
C ARG A 75 12.75 3.91 1.35
N ASP A 76 13.64 3.30 2.10
CA ASP A 76 14.44 4.00 3.11
C ASP A 76 15.44 4.97 2.46
N GLU A 77 15.98 4.59 1.31
CA GLU A 77 16.92 5.38 0.51
C GLU A 77 16.35 5.75 -0.86
N PRO A 78 16.76 6.90 -1.44
CA PRO A 78 16.43 7.26 -2.82
C PRO A 78 16.81 6.16 -3.83
N GLY A 79 16.07 6.11 -4.93
CA GLY A 79 16.25 5.14 -5.99
C GLY A 79 14.92 4.69 -6.60
N PRO A 80 14.98 3.84 -7.63
CA PRO A 80 13.78 3.40 -8.35
C PRO A 80 12.80 2.68 -7.40
N PRO A 81 11.56 3.16 -7.26
CA PRO A 81 10.52 2.44 -6.53
C PRO A 81 10.18 1.10 -7.22
N PRO A 82 9.55 0.14 -6.53
CA PRO A 82 9.15 -1.12 -7.14
C PRO A 82 8.09 -0.93 -8.23
N VAL A 83 8.00 -1.89 -9.16
CA VAL A 83 6.84 -1.98 -10.06
C VAL A 83 5.65 -2.56 -9.29
N ILE A 84 4.51 -1.89 -9.34
CA ILE A 84 3.26 -2.44 -8.80
C ILE A 84 2.50 -3.22 -9.87
N THR A 85 2.01 -4.41 -9.49
CA THR A 85 1.11 -5.23 -10.29
C THR A 85 -0.04 -5.75 -9.43
N THR A 86 -1.13 -6.15 -10.06
CA THR A 86 -2.28 -6.78 -9.40
C THR A 86 -2.84 -7.90 -10.28
N VAL A 87 -3.85 -8.60 -9.78
CA VAL A 87 -4.55 -9.68 -10.48
C VAL A 87 -6.04 -9.35 -10.56
N ALA A 88 -6.69 -9.85 -11.63
CA ALA A 88 -8.13 -9.72 -11.79
C ALA A 88 -8.87 -10.23 -10.55
N PRO A 89 -9.98 -9.57 -10.14
CA PRO A 89 -10.71 -8.53 -10.88
C PRO A 89 -10.14 -7.10 -10.73
N HIS A 90 -9.07 -6.91 -9.96
CA HIS A 90 -8.46 -5.60 -9.73
C HIS A 90 -7.68 -5.08 -10.95
N ARG A 91 -7.50 -3.77 -11.00
CA ARG A 91 -6.63 -3.10 -11.98
C ARG A 91 -5.77 -2.05 -11.29
N ILE A 92 -4.56 -1.84 -11.79
CA ILE A 92 -3.75 -0.69 -11.38
C ILE A 92 -4.31 0.54 -12.10
N GLY A 93 -4.67 1.56 -11.31
CA GLY A 93 -5.11 2.86 -11.80
C GLY A 93 -3.91 3.79 -11.96
N LYS A 94 -4.03 5.03 -11.46
CA LYS A 94 -2.90 5.96 -11.51
C LYS A 94 -1.76 5.51 -10.61
N VAL A 95 -0.54 5.68 -11.12
CA VAL A 95 0.71 5.41 -10.42
C VAL A 95 1.56 6.69 -10.42
N VAL A 96 2.09 7.04 -9.26
CA VAL A 96 3.00 8.17 -9.07
C VAL A 96 4.27 7.64 -8.42
N GLU A 97 5.39 7.80 -9.12
CA GLU A 97 6.72 7.37 -8.67
C GLU A 97 7.63 8.59 -8.49
N SER A 98 8.52 8.54 -7.50
CA SER A 98 9.59 9.52 -7.32
C SER A 98 10.84 8.82 -6.85
N GLU A 99 11.85 8.73 -7.73
CA GLU A 99 13.14 8.13 -7.36
C GLU A 99 13.88 8.96 -6.32
N ALA A 100 13.76 10.29 -6.39
CA ALA A 100 14.41 11.22 -5.45
C ALA A 100 14.00 10.96 -3.99
N THR A 101 12.80 10.43 -3.78
CA THR A 101 12.25 10.12 -2.45
C THR A 101 11.98 8.62 -2.24
N GLY A 102 12.26 7.78 -3.24
CA GLY A 102 11.93 6.36 -3.23
C GLY A 102 10.43 6.07 -3.04
N LEU A 103 9.56 6.99 -3.46
CA LEU A 103 8.12 6.94 -3.19
C LEU A 103 7.36 6.31 -4.37
N LEU A 104 6.40 5.45 -4.05
CA LEU A 104 5.37 4.94 -4.93
C LEU A 104 4.00 5.18 -4.30
N VAL A 105 3.10 5.82 -5.02
CA VAL A 105 1.68 5.92 -4.68
C VAL A 105 0.88 5.34 -5.85
N ALA A 106 -0.03 4.42 -5.58
CA ALA A 106 -0.80 3.77 -6.63
C ALA A 106 -2.25 3.53 -6.22
N GLU A 107 -3.14 3.68 -7.19
CA GLU A 107 -4.53 3.25 -7.08
C GLU A 107 -4.66 1.77 -7.46
N VAL A 108 -5.31 0.99 -6.62
CA VAL A 108 -5.79 -0.37 -6.93
C VAL A 108 -7.30 -0.28 -7.08
N LEU A 109 -7.76 -0.28 -8.34
CA LEU A 109 -9.16 -0.13 -8.70
C LEU A 109 -9.88 -1.47 -8.53
N PHE A 110 -11.11 -1.40 -8.02
CA PHE A 110 -12.03 -2.52 -7.95
C PHE A 110 -12.74 -2.70 -9.32
N ASP A 111 -13.43 -3.81 -9.51
CA ASP A 111 -14.26 -4.05 -10.68
C ASP A 111 -15.61 -3.33 -10.63
N ARG A 112 -16.04 -2.92 -9.43
CA ARG A 112 -17.26 -2.15 -9.19
C ARG A 112 -17.18 -1.35 -7.90
N GLU A 113 -18.13 -0.44 -7.73
CA GLU A 113 -18.38 0.24 -6.47
C GLU A 113 -18.88 -0.74 -5.39
N LEU A 114 -18.46 -0.50 -4.15
CA LEU A 114 -18.91 -1.24 -2.97
C LEU A 114 -20.14 -0.57 -2.34
N THR A 115 -21.01 -1.39 -1.77
CA THR A 115 -22.10 -0.93 -0.89
C THR A 115 -21.61 -0.89 0.57
N ARG A 116 -22.20 -0.04 1.40
CA ARG A 116 -21.91 0.07 2.82
C ARG A 116 -22.01 -1.29 3.51
N GLY A 117 -20.97 -1.63 4.28
CA GLY A 117 -20.85 -2.90 5.01
C GLY A 117 -20.28 -4.04 4.19
N GLU A 118 -20.19 -3.89 2.87
CA GLU A 118 -19.58 -4.87 1.98
C GLU A 118 -18.08 -5.00 2.24
N SER A 119 -17.52 -6.19 2.00
CA SER A 119 -16.10 -6.46 2.18
C SER A 119 -15.45 -6.93 0.89
N ILE A 120 -14.19 -6.53 0.67
CA ILE A 120 -13.38 -6.89 -0.49
C ILE A 120 -11.99 -7.31 -0.05
N ILE A 121 -11.39 -8.26 -0.77
CA ILE A 121 -9.97 -8.58 -0.65
C ILE A 121 -9.23 -7.83 -1.76
N VAL A 122 -8.29 -6.99 -1.39
CA VAL A 122 -7.42 -6.26 -2.32
C VAL A 122 -6.03 -6.89 -2.30
N GLU A 123 -5.51 -7.25 -3.47
CA GLU A 123 -4.21 -7.88 -3.63
C GLU A 123 -3.34 -7.12 -4.63
N TYR A 124 -2.08 -6.89 -4.28
CA TYR A 124 -1.09 -6.35 -5.21
C TYR A 124 0.30 -6.85 -4.86
N THR A 125 1.19 -6.80 -5.85
CA THR A 125 2.60 -7.19 -5.72
C THR A 125 3.48 -6.00 -6.08
N LEU A 126 4.49 -5.74 -5.26
CA LEU A 126 5.60 -4.85 -5.55
C LEU A 126 6.82 -5.68 -5.95
N GLU A 127 7.30 -5.50 -7.17
CA GLU A 127 8.54 -6.09 -7.68
C GLU A 127 9.66 -5.06 -7.57
N HIS A 128 10.65 -5.30 -6.70
CA HIS A 128 11.71 -4.34 -6.44
C HIS A 128 12.69 -4.27 -7.62
N ARG A 129 13.10 -3.04 -7.96
CA ARG A 129 13.98 -2.76 -9.10
C ARG A 129 15.42 -2.56 -8.61
N ASP A 130 16.40 -2.99 -9.41
CA ASP A 130 17.80 -2.67 -9.16
C ASP A 130 18.08 -1.17 -9.34
N PRO A 131 18.98 -0.57 -8.53
CA PRO A 131 19.71 -1.19 -7.43
C PRO A 131 18.85 -1.42 -6.17
N ARG A 132 18.99 -2.61 -5.60
CA ARG A 132 18.34 -3.06 -4.36
C ARG A 132 19.40 -3.17 -3.25
N PRO A 133 19.48 -2.24 -2.30
CA PRO A 133 20.37 -2.41 -1.15
C PRO A 133 19.90 -3.60 -0.29
N SER A 134 20.81 -4.19 0.49
CA SER A 134 20.44 -5.18 1.50
C SER A 134 19.53 -4.52 2.54
N SER A 135 18.42 -5.16 2.86
CA SER A 135 17.46 -4.61 3.82
C SER A 135 17.72 -5.19 5.21
N THR A 136 17.90 -4.32 6.19
CA THR A 136 18.06 -4.69 7.61
C THR A 136 16.88 -4.26 8.47
N GLU A 137 15.98 -3.46 7.91
CA GLU A 137 14.81 -2.93 8.59
C GLU A 137 13.61 -3.00 7.65
N LEU A 138 12.44 -3.37 8.20
CA LEU A 138 11.18 -3.24 7.49
C LEU A 138 10.20 -2.48 8.36
N GLN A 139 9.72 -1.37 7.84
CA GLN A 139 8.77 -0.51 8.53
C GLN A 139 7.38 -0.61 7.90
N SER A 140 6.35 -0.42 8.72
CA SER A 140 4.98 -0.35 8.26
C SER A 140 4.23 0.76 8.97
N THR A 141 3.53 1.56 8.17
CA THR A 141 2.73 2.68 8.66
C THR A 141 1.25 2.34 8.56
N LEU A 142 0.57 2.35 9.69
CA LEU A 142 -0.87 2.08 9.81
C LEU A 142 -1.58 3.41 10.12
N HIS A 143 -2.36 3.92 9.17
CA HIS A 143 -3.07 5.21 9.32
C HIS A 143 -4.39 5.10 10.09
N VAL A 144 -5.00 3.91 10.09
CA VAL A 144 -6.19 3.57 10.86
C VAL A 144 -5.93 2.29 11.67
N PRO A 145 -6.64 2.08 12.80
CA PRO A 145 -6.57 0.81 13.52
C PRO A 145 -6.85 -0.37 12.58
N VAL A 146 -5.96 -1.36 12.59
CA VAL A 146 -6.14 -2.63 11.89
C VAL A 146 -6.34 -3.72 12.94
N ARG A 147 -7.29 -4.63 12.72
CA ARG A 147 -7.53 -5.71 13.69
C ARG A 147 -6.43 -6.76 13.67
N GLU A 148 -5.87 -7.01 12.50
CA GLU A 148 -4.78 -7.96 12.30
C GLU A 148 -3.76 -7.40 11.31
N TYR A 149 -2.49 -7.43 11.70
CA TYR A 149 -1.36 -7.13 10.82
C TYR A 149 -0.35 -8.27 10.89
N VAL A 150 -0.18 -8.99 9.79
CA VAL A 150 0.77 -10.08 9.65
C VAL A 150 1.88 -9.66 8.69
N LEU A 151 3.11 -9.78 9.15
CA LEU A 151 4.30 -9.66 8.33
C LEU A 151 5.01 -11.02 8.26
N GLU A 152 5.11 -11.57 7.05
CA GLU A 152 5.86 -12.79 6.75
C GLU A 152 7.10 -12.41 5.94
N VAL A 153 8.28 -12.80 6.41
CA VAL A 153 9.53 -12.62 5.67
C VAL A 153 10.05 -13.98 5.21
N ARG A 154 10.35 -14.10 3.93
CA ARG A 154 10.96 -15.28 3.31
C ARG A 154 12.37 -14.95 2.89
N PHE A 155 13.32 -15.60 3.55
CA PHE A 155 14.73 -15.57 3.18
C PHE A 155 14.98 -16.58 2.06
N ASP A 156 15.96 -16.30 1.21
CA ASP A 156 16.47 -17.30 0.28
C ASP A 156 17.01 -18.51 1.09
N PRO A 157 16.82 -19.77 0.61
CA PRO A 157 17.14 -20.98 1.36
C PRO A 157 18.60 -21.13 1.81
#